data_AF-A0A920LJ50-F1
#
_entry.id   AF-A0A920LJ50-F1
#
_cell.length_a   1.000
_cell.length_b   1.000
_cell.length_c   1.000
_cell.angle_alpha   90.00
_cell.angle_beta   90.00
_cell.angle_gamma   90.00
#
_symmetry.space_group_name_H-M   'P 1'
#
loop_
_entity.id
_entity.type
_entity.pdbx_description
1 polymer ?
#
loop_
_entity_poly.entity_id
_entity_poly.type
_entity_poly.pdbx_seq_one_letter_code
_entity_poly.pdbx_strand_id
1 'polypeptide(L)'
;MFGSIVVLFFLPWLDTMKVKSAVTDHCIKYFFFSLLFLLLLGYLGAKPPEGIYLLLSRVSTIYYFAFFLVIMPILSRIEKPSPMPIGISNPAINSSSDSGGGVSGTPSYAMDSK
;
A
#
# COMPACT_ATOMS: atom_id res chain seq x y z
N MET A 1 -15.37 1.34 20.69
CA MET A 1 -16.29 0.92 19.61
C MET A 1 -16.35 1.98 18.51
N PHE A 2 -16.83 3.20 18.74
CA PHE A 2 -16.93 4.21 17.66
C PHE A 2 -15.60 4.66 17.03
N GLY A 3 -14.49 4.62 17.79
CA GLY A 3 -13.19 5.03 17.29
C GLY A 3 -12.73 4.30 16.02
N SER A 4 -13.02 3.01 15.88
CA SER A 4 -12.64 2.24 14.68
C SER A 4 -13.42 2.67 13.44
N ILE A 5 -14.69 3.05 13.59
CA ILE A 5 -15.49 3.61 12.50
C ILE A 5 -14.93 4.97 12.08
N VAL A 6 -14.59 5.83 13.04
CA VAL A 6 -14.03 7.16 12.75
C VAL A 6 -12.73 7.06 11.96
N VAL A 7 -11.82 6.13 12.31
CA VAL A 7 -10.56 5.93 11.59
C VAL A 7 -10.79 5.61 10.10
N LEU A 8 -11.84 4.84 9.77
CA LEU A 8 -12.19 4.54 8.37
C LEU A 8 -12.60 5.79 7.56
N PHE A 9 -13.12 6.83 8.21
CA PHE A 9 -13.41 8.11 7.54
C PHE A 9 -12.17 8.98 7.34
N PHE A 10 -11.14 8.81 8.16
CA PHE A 10 -9.85 9.48 8.00
C PHE A 10 -8.92 8.76 7.02
N LEU A 11 -9.23 7.51 6.65
CA LEU A 11 -8.48 6.73 5.66
C LEU A 11 -8.20 7.46 4.34
N PRO A 12 -9.18 8.16 3.70
CA PRO A 12 -8.94 8.86 2.43
C PRO A 12 -7.84 9.93 2.53
N TRP A 13 -7.62 10.49 3.72
CA TRP A 13 -6.57 11.48 3.95
C TRP A 13 -5.23 10.82 4.28
N LEU A 14 -5.25 9.67 4.94
CA LEU A 14 -4.08 8.96 5.42
C LEU A 14 -3.48 7.98 4.40
N ASP A 15 -4.29 7.52 3.44
CA ASP A 15 -3.90 6.70 2.30
C ASP A 15 -3.57 7.58 1.09
N THR A 16 -2.45 8.31 1.16
CA THR A 16 -2.07 9.31 0.14
C THR A 16 -1.27 8.74 -1.05
N MET A 17 -1.33 7.43 -1.29
CA MET A 17 -0.57 6.79 -2.37
C MET A 17 -1.07 7.26 -3.75
N LYS A 18 -0.24 7.99 -4.51
CA LYS A 18 -0.58 8.52 -5.85
C LYS A 18 -0.63 7.43 -6.94
N VAL A 19 -0.10 6.25 -6.65
CA VAL A 19 -0.19 5.05 -7.50
C VAL A 19 -1.39 4.22 -7.07
N LYS A 20 -2.41 4.12 -7.94
CA LYS A 20 -3.61 3.30 -7.75
C LYS A 20 -3.35 1.80 -7.62
N SER A 21 -2.12 1.36 -7.87
CA SER A 21 -1.70 -0.04 -7.80
C SER A 21 -0.77 -0.22 -6.61
N ALA A 22 -1.31 -0.55 -5.44
CA ALA A 22 -0.55 -0.95 -4.25
C ALA A 22 -0.01 -2.39 -4.37
N VAL A 23 0.30 -2.86 -5.59
CA VAL A 23 0.88 -4.19 -5.83
C VAL A 23 2.39 -4.09 -5.65
N THR A 24 2.79 -3.69 -4.45
CA THR A 24 4.15 -3.80 -3.98
C THR A 24 4.19 -4.83 -2.86
N ASP A 25 5.23 -5.65 -2.87
CA ASP A 25 5.34 -6.79 -1.95
C ASP A 25 5.29 -6.37 -0.48
N HIS A 26 5.71 -5.14 -0.16
CA HIS A 26 5.73 -4.63 1.22
C HIS A 26 4.34 -4.23 1.70
N CYS A 27 3.57 -3.46 0.92
CA CYS A 27 2.19 -3.10 1.26
C CYS A 27 1.30 -4.32 1.47
N ILE A 28 1.41 -5.33 0.60
CA ILE A 28 0.65 -6.58 0.71
C ILE A 28 0.98 -7.33 2.00
N LYS A 29 2.27 -7.41 2.41
CA LYS A 29 2.68 -8.08 3.65
C LYS A 29 2.10 -7.40 4.89
N TYR A 30 2.20 -6.08 4.99
CA TYR A 30 1.67 -5.34 6.14
C TYR A 30 0.14 -5.43 6.22
N PHE A 31 -0.55 -5.35 5.08
CA PHE A 31 -2.00 -5.56 5.01
C PHE A 31 -2.40 -6.96 5.46
N PHE A 32 -1.69 -8.00 5.01
CA PHE A 32 -1.93 -9.39 5.45
C PHE A 32 -1.74 -9.57 6.96
N PHE A 33 -0.72 -8.93 7.55
CA PHE A 33 -0.49 -9.00 9.00
C PHE A 33 -1.62 -8.32 9.78
N SER A 34 -2.10 -7.16 9.31
CA SER A 34 -3.25 -6.47 9.90
C SER A 34 -4.52 -7.30 9.84
N LEU A 35 -4.79 -7.95 8.70
CA LEU A 35 -5.93 -8.85 8.52
C LEU A 35 -5.83 -10.05 9.50
N LEU A 36 -4.64 -10.61 9.67
CA LEU A 36 -4.40 -11.70 10.63
C LEU A 36 -4.70 -11.29 12.07
N PHE A 37 -4.26 -10.10 12.50
CA PHE A 37 -4.57 -9.56 13.84
C PHE A 37 -6.07 -9.29 14.03
N LEU A 38 -6.76 -8.85 12.98
CA LEU A 38 -8.21 -8.63 13.00
C LEU A 38 -8.98 -9.96 13.14
N LEU A 39 -8.57 -11.00 12.41
CA LEU A 39 -9.15 -12.34 12.51
C LEU A 39 -8.91 -12.94 13.89
N LEU A 40 -7.69 -12.78 14.42
CA LEU A 40 -7.34 -13.19 15.78
C LEU A 40 -8.22 -12.47 16.80
N LEU A 41 -8.40 -11.15 16.69
CA LEU A 41 -9.25 -10.38 17.60
C LEU A 41 -10.72 -10.80 17.53
N GLY A 42 -11.22 -11.12 16.34
CA GLY A 42 -12.56 -11.69 16.16
C GLY A 42 -12.72 -13.01 16.90
N TYR A 43 -11.72 -13.89 16.83
CA TYR A 43 -11.71 -15.14 17.58
C TYR A 43 -11.64 -14.91 19.10
N LEU A 44 -10.80 -13.98 19.57
CA LEU A 44 -10.70 -13.64 20.99
C LEU A 44 -11.98 -13.00 21.53
N GLY A 45 -12.74 -12.27 20.69
CA GLY A 45 -14.02 -11.69 21.07
C GLY A 45 -15.10 -12.72 21.41
N ALA A 46 -14.98 -13.96 20.90
CA ALA A 46 -15.89 -15.06 21.22
C ALA A 46 -15.46 -15.88 22.45
N LYS A 47 -14.28 -15.59 23.03
CA LYS A 47 -13.75 -16.29 24.21
C LYS A 47 -14.05 -15.52 25.50
N PRO A 48 -14.20 -16.21 26.64
CA PRO A 48 -14.36 -15.55 27.92
C PRO A 48 -13.14 -14.65 28.21
N PRO A 49 -13.37 -13.44 28.73
CA PRO A 49 -12.33 -12.44 28.99
C PRO A 49 -11.54 -12.79 30.25
N GLU A 50 -10.82 -13.91 30.23
CA GLU A 50 -10.03 -14.38 31.37
C GLU A 50 -8.56 -14.59 31.02
N GLY A 51 -7.69 -14.27 31.98
CA GLY A 51 -6.25 -14.50 31.91
C GLY A 51 -5.57 -13.83 30.69
N ILE A 52 -4.84 -14.63 29.92
CA ILE A 52 -3.97 -14.15 28.84
C ILE A 52 -4.75 -13.57 27.65
N TYR A 53 -5.99 -14.04 27.41
CA TYR A 53 -6.82 -13.58 26.29
C TYR A 53 -7.18 -12.08 26.42
N LEU A 54 -7.26 -11.58 27.65
CA LEU A 54 -7.52 -10.16 27.91
C LEU A 54 -6.35 -9.26 27.47
N LEU A 55 -5.12 -9.72 27.69
CA LEU A 55 -3.93 -8.99 27.26
C LEU A 55 -3.76 -9.06 25.75
N LEU A 56 -3.95 -10.24 25.13
CA LEU A 56 -3.84 -10.37 23.68
C LEU A 56 -4.88 -9.52 22.94
N SER A 57 -6.14 -9.49 23.42
CA SER A 57 -7.19 -8.65 22.82
C SER A 57 -6.88 -7.16 22.95
N ARG A 58 -6.31 -6.72 24.08
CA ARG A 58 -5.87 -5.33 24.28
C ARG A 58 -4.69 -4.96 23.37
N VAL A 59 -3.70 -5.84 23.24
CA VAL A 59 -2.56 -5.60 22.33
C VAL A 59 -3.02 -5.58 20.88
N SER A 60 -3.90 -6.49 20.48
CA SER A 60 -4.41 -6.54 19.11
C SER A 60 -5.26 -5.32 18.74
N THR A 61 -6.09 -4.81 19.67
CA THR A 61 -6.83 -3.56 19.45
C THR A 61 -5.90 -2.34 19.32
N ILE A 62 -4.84 -2.24 20.13
CA ILE A 62 -3.84 -1.18 19.99
C ILE A 62 -3.12 -1.29 18.64
N TYR A 63 -2.75 -2.51 18.24
CA TYR A 63 -2.11 -2.77 16.94
C TYR A 63 -3.00 -2.35 15.77
N TYR A 64 -4.31 -2.60 15.82
CA TYR A 64 -5.27 -2.15 14.81
C TYR A 64 -5.25 -0.62 14.64
N PHE A 65 -5.27 0.14 15.73
CA PHE A 65 -5.20 1.61 15.65
C PHE A 65 -3.84 2.10 15.15
N ALA A 66 -2.74 1.51 15.63
CA ALA A 66 -1.39 1.86 15.20
C ALA A 66 -1.16 1.55 13.71
N PHE A 67 -1.77 0.48 13.19
CA PHE A 67 -1.69 0.10 11.78
C PHE A 67 -2.19 1.23 10.88
N PHE A 68 -3.40 1.72 11.14
CA PHE A 68 -3.96 2.81 10.35
C PHE A 68 -3.26 4.13 10.61
N LEU A 69 -3.06 4.52 11.88
CA LEU A 69 -2.58 5.86 12.24
C LEU A 69 -1.09 6.09 12.03
N VAL A 70 -0.27 5.04 12.10
CA VAL A 70 1.20 5.15 12.15
C VAL A 70 1.86 4.38 11.02
N ILE A 71 1.52 3.10 10.86
CA ILE A 71 2.21 2.23 9.89
C ILE A 71 1.88 2.64 8.45
N MET A 72 0.61 2.88 8.13
CA MET A 72 0.18 3.36 6.80
C MET A 72 0.85 4.67 6.36
N PRO A 73 0.85 5.77 7.13
CA PRO A 73 1.47 7.01 6.69
C PRO A 73 3.00 6.93 6.57
N ILE A 74 3.66 6.13 7.42
CA ILE A 74 5.10 5.89 7.33
C ILE A 74 5.43 5.12 6.05
N LEU A 75 4.69 4.06 5.77
CA LEU A 75 4.88 3.23 4.58
C LEU A 75 4.62 4.04 3.30
N SER A 76 3.58 4.88 3.30
CA SER A 76 3.29 5.81 2.20
C SER A 76 4.38 6.82 1.91
N ARG A 77 5.21 7.16 2.90
CA ARG A 77 6.32 8.10 2.72
C ARG A 77 7.61 7.42 2.24
N ILE A 78 7.81 6.15 2.58
CA ILE A 78 9.02 5.39 2.24
C ILE A 78 8.94 4.82 0.82
N GLU A 79 7.73 4.49 0.35
CA GLU A 79 7.56 3.85 -0.94
C GLU A 79 7.57 4.86 -2.10
N LYS A 80 8.61 4.78 -2.95
CA LYS A 80 8.67 5.53 -4.20
C LYS A 80 7.98 4.71 -5.29
N PRO A 81 6.98 5.25 -6.01
CA PRO A 81 6.29 4.50 -7.04
C PRO A 81 7.28 4.02 -8.10
N SER A 82 7.28 2.71 -8.36
CA SER A 82 7.98 2.16 -9.51
C SER A 82 7.41 2.83 -10.78
N PRO A 83 8.25 3.26 -11.74
CA PRO A 83 7.77 3.89 -12.95
C PRO A 83 6.79 2.95 -13.64
N MET A 84 5.57 3.43 -13.86
CA MET A 84 4.56 2.66 -14.59
C MET A 84 5.10 2.36 -15.99
N PRO A 85 4.89 1.12 -16.50
CA PRO A 85 5.25 0.80 -17.88
C PRO A 85 4.50 1.74 -18.81
N ILE A 86 5.22 2.24 -19.80
CA ILE A 86 4.77 3.24 -20.76
C ILE A 86 3.54 2.67 -21.47
N GLY A 87 2.39 3.33 -21.31
CA GLY A 87 1.13 2.90 -21.91
C GLY A 87 1.13 3.05 -23.43
N ILE A 88 0.24 2.32 -24.10
CA ILE A 88 0.04 2.38 -25.56
C ILE A 88 -0.29 3.78 -26.12
N SER A 89 -0.68 4.72 -25.25
CA SER A 89 -0.93 6.12 -25.62
C SER A 89 0.34 6.94 -25.80
N ASN A 90 1.53 6.35 -25.63
CA ASN A 90 2.79 7.07 -25.78
C ASN A 90 3.09 7.35 -27.26
N PRO A 91 3.24 8.61 -27.68
CA PRO A 91 3.50 8.96 -29.08
C PRO A 91 4.83 8.43 -29.66
N ALA A 92 5.68 7.81 -28.83
CA ALA A 92 6.91 7.18 -29.29
C ALA A 92 6.69 5.78 -29.90
N ILE A 93 5.53 5.15 -29.67
CA ILE A 93 5.20 3.84 -30.25
C ILE A 93 4.26 3.92 -31.47
N ASN A 94 3.50 5.01 -31.62
CA ASN A 94 2.64 5.22 -32.79
C ASN A 94 3.39 5.85 -33.98
N SER A 95 4.60 6.36 -33.75
CA SER A 95 5.50 6.87 -34.79
C SER A 95 6.41 5.80 -35.38
N SER A 96 6.46 4.59 -34.79
CA SER A 96 7.27 3.46 -35.27
C SER A 96 6.50 2.44 -36.12
N SER A 97 5.18 2.62 -36.28
CA SER A 97 4.35 1.75 -37.15
C SER A 97 4.23 2.23 -38.59
N ASP A 98 4.87 3.34 -38.98
CA ASP A 98 4.77 3.89 -40.35
C ASP A 98 6.12 4.04 -41.08
N SER A 99 7.19 3.40 -40.62
CA SER A 99 8.43 3.38 -41.42
C SER A 99 9.23 2.11 -41.11
N GLY A 100 9.31 1.24 -42.12
CA GLY A 100 10.24 0.12 -42.11
C GLY A 100 11.69 0.59 -41.96
N GLY A 101 12.50 -0.25 -41.34
CA GLY A 101 13.94 -0.03 -41.19
C GLY A 101 14.35 -0.03 -39.73
N GLY A 102 15.00 -1.11 -39.30
CA GLY A 102 15.45 -1.26 -37.93
C GLY A 102 16.49 -0.24 -37.52
N VAL A 103 16.44 0.20 -36.27
CA VAL A 103 17.61 0.74 -35.55
C VAL A 103 17.47 0.41 -34.07
N SER A 104 18.51 -0.21 -33.53
CA SER A 104 18.79 -0.43 -32.12
C SER A 104 18.82 0.90 -31.37
N GLY A 105 17.80 1.19 -30.58
CA GLY A 105 17.76 2.39 -29.72
C GLY A 105 18.13 2.02 -28.29
N THR A 106 19.37 2.31 -27.88
CA THR A 106 19.74 2.37 -26.46
C THR A 106 18.89 3.46 -25.79
N PRO A 107 18.31 3.21 -24.60
CA PRO A 107 17.48 4.22 -23.96
C PRO A 107 18.37 5.33 -23.39
N SER A 108 18.19 6.53 -23.93
CA SER A 108 18.88 7.75 -23.53
C SER A 108 18.28 8.29 -22.22
N TYR A 109 18.92 7.97 -21.09
CA TYR A 109 18.65 8.58 -19.77
C TYR A 109 19.82 9.47 -19.31
N ALA A 110 20.49 10.14 -20.24
CA ALA A 110 21.45 11.19 -19.92
C ALA A 110 20.80 12.56 -20.17
N MET A 111 21.10 13.53 -19.31
CA MET A 111 20.53 14.89 -19.20
C MET A 111 19.19 14.89 -18.43
N ASP A 112 19.05 15.49 -17.26
CA ASP A 112 19.37 16.89 -16.98
C ASP A 112 19.61 17.08 -15.47
N SER A 113 20.74 17.67 -15.15
CA SER A 113 21.17 18.07 -13.81
C SER A 113 21.19 19.59 -13.76
N LYS A 114 20.25 20.17 -13.02
CA LYS A 114 20.36 21.49 -12.38
C LYS A 114 19.39 21.62 -11.22
#